data_AF-A0AAU5N8N9-F1
#
_entry.id   AF-A0AAU5N8N9-F1
#
_cell.length_a   1.000
_cell.length_b   1.000
_cell.length_c   1.000
_cell.angle_alpha   90.00
_cell.angle_beta   90.00
_cell.angle_gamma   90.00
#
_symmetry.space_group_name_H-M   'P 1'
#
loop_
_entity.id
_entity.type
_entity.pdbx_description
1 polymer ?
#
loop_
_entity_poly.entity_id
_entity_poly.type
_entity_poly.pdbx_seq_one_letter_code
_entity_poly.pdbx_strand_id
1 'polypeptide(L)'
;MAFGSLLLLAWGLALLASVGVGSLGVYAFTRNRVPGRPLRRLVRNPRLWGLGLLLQVASLLTYSWTLLALGLVCTVCGHALKPTG
;
A
#
# COMPACT_ATOMS: atom_id res chain seq x y z
N MET A 1 5.81 -15.95 28.98
CA MET A 1 6.49 -14.71 28.55
C MET A 1 6.65 -14.59 27.03
N ALA A 2 6.85 -15.69 26.27
CA ALA A 2 7.09 -15.63 24.82
C ALA A 2 5.93 -15.12 23.94
N PHE A 3 4.67 -15.33 24.34
CA PHE A 3 3.51 -14.92 23.52
C PHE A 3 3.37 -13.39 23.42
N GLY A 4 3.59 -12.67 24.53
CA GLY A 4 3.52 -11.20 24.55
C GLY A 4 4.63 -10.56 23.72
N SER A 5 5.85 -11.09 23.78
CA SER A 5 6.96 -10.60 22.96
C SER A 5 6.76 -10.86 21.47
N LEU A 6 6.20 -12.03 21.09
CA LEU A 6 5.83 -12.33 19.70
C LEU A 6 4.76 -11.38 19.17
N LEU A 7 3.73 -11.08 19.97
CA LEU A 7 2.71 -10.10 19.63
C LEU A 7 3.31 -8.71 19.41
N LEU A 8 4.13 -8.23 20.35
CA LEU A 8 4.79 -6.93 20.23
C LEU A 8 5.68 -6.83 19.00
N LEU A 9 6.42 -7.90 18.67
CA LEU A 9 7.22 -7.98 17.47
C LEU A 9 6.34 -7.89 16.20
N ALA A 10 5.24 -8.64 16.17
CA ALA A 10 4.32 -8.64 15.03
C ALA A 10 3.69 -7.27 14.80
N TRP A 11 3.24 -6.60 15.86
CA TRP A 11 2.71 -5.24 15.80
C TRP A 11 3.77 -4.22 15.37
N GLY A 12 5.00 -4.35 15.88
CA GLY A 12 6.13 -3.51 15.47
C GLY A 12 6.48 -3.65 13.99
N LEU A 13 6.50 -4.88 13.48
CA LEU A 13 6.71 -5.17 12.06
C LEU A 13 5.55 -4.64 11.19
N ALA A 14 4.31 -4.81 11.64
CA ALA A 14 3.14 -4.29 10.94
C ALA A 14 3.19 -2.75 10.86
N LEU A 15 3.58 -2.07 11.95
CA LEU A 15 3.79 -0.62 11.96
C LEU A 15 4.89 -0.20 11.00
N LEU A 16 6.07 -0.83 11.06
CA LEU A 16 7.17 -0.52 10.13
C LEU A 16 6.77 -0.73 8.67
N ALA A 17 6.07 -1.83 8.38
CA ALA A 17 5.55 -2.10 7.04
C ALA A 17 4.53 -1.04 6.61
N SER A 18 3.60 -0.64 7.49
CA SER A 18 2.60 0.40 7.18
C SER A 18 3.23 1.76 6.89
N VAL A 19 4.29 2.14 7.62
CA VAL A 19 5.03 3.38 7.37
C VAL A 19 5.75 3.32 6.03
N GLY A 20 6.41 2.19 5.72
CA GLY A 20 7.08 1.99 4.44
C GLY A 20 6.10 2.02 3.25
N VAL A 21 5.01 1.26 3.35
CA VAL A 21 3.95 1.18 2.33
C VAL A 21 3.22 2.51 2.16
N GLY A 22 2.90 3.18 3.27
CA GLY A 22 2.26 4.50 3.26
C GLY A 22 3.14 5.54 2.59
N SER A 23 4.43 5.58 2.94
CA SER A 23 5.41 6.48 2.32
C SER A 23 5.53 6.23 0.82
N LEU A 24 5.57 4.95 0.39
CA LEU A 24 5.56 4.57 -1.02
C LEU A 24 4.28 4.99 -1.73
N GLY A 25 3.13 4.82 -1.07
CA GLY A 25 1.82 5.22 -1.57
C GLY A 25 1.72 6.72 -1.80
N VAL A 26 2.13 7.53 -0.82
CA VAL A 26 2.19 8.99 -0.92
C VAL A 26 3.15 9.40 -2.05
N TYR A 27 4.33 8.80 -2.13
CA TYR A 27 5.30 9.10 -3.18
C TYR A 27 4.74 8.76 -4.57
N ALA A 28 4.17 7.58 -4.74
CA ALA A 28 3.60 7.14 -6.02
C ALA A 28 2.40 8.00 -6.44
N PHE A 29 1.57 8.41 -5.49
CA PHE A 29 0.43 9.29 -5.72
C PHE A 29 0.85 10.70 -6.13
N THR A 30 1.77 11.31 -5.37
CA THR A 30 2.22 12.71 -5.60
C THR A 30 3.12 12.84 -6.81
N ARG A 31 4.12 11.96 -6.96
CA ARG A 31 5.13 12.03 -8.03
C ARG A 31 4.72 11.29 -9.30
N ASN A 32 3.60 10.56 -9.29
CA ASN A 32 3.15 9.70 -10.40
C ASN A 32 4.26 8.75 -10.89
N ARG A 33 5.11 8.28 -9.97
CA ARG A 33 6.26 7.41 -10.24
C ARG A 33 6.39 6.39 -9.13
N VAL A 34 6.69 5.15 -9.51
CA VAL A 34 7.06 4.10 -8.56
C VAL A 34 8.58 3.97 -8.46
N PRO A 35 9.14 3.79 -7.26
CA PRO A 35 10.58 3.58 -7.09
C PRO A 35 10.98 2.20 -7.62
N GLY A 36 12.06 2.13 -8.39
CA GLY A 36 12.64 0.88 -8.87
C GLY A 36 12.19 0.41 -10.27
N ARG A 37 13.11 -0.22 -11.00
CA ARG A 37 12.87 -0.81 -12.33
C ARG A 37 11.78 -1.91 -12.36
N PRO A 38 11.67 -2.85 -11.39
CA PRO A 38 10.67 -3.92 -11.49
C PRO A 38 9.24 -3.40 -11.30
N LEU A 39 9.02 -2.50 -10.33
CA LEU A 39 7.72 -1.87 -10.10
C LEU A 39 7.24 -1.06 -11.30
N ARG A 40 8.14 -0.37 -11.99
CA ARG A 40 7.81 0.39 -13.20
C ARG A 40 7.35 -0.50 -14.38
N ARG A 41 7.71 -1.79 -14.40
CA ARG A 41 7.21 -2.74 -15.41
C ARG A 41 5.84 -3.33 -15.05
N LEU A 42 5.58 -3.50 -13.75
CA LEU A 42 4.36 -4.10 -13.23
C LEU A 42 3.22 -3.08 -13.07
N VAL A 43 3.53 -1.86 -12.64
CA VAL A 43 2.55 -0.82 -12.32
C VAL A 43 2.40 0.10 -13.53
N ARG A 44 1.26 -0.02 -14.22
CA ARG A 44 0.92 0.83 -15.36
C ARG A 44 0.47 2.21 -14.91
N ASN A 45 -0.33 2.30 -13.84
CA ASN A 45 -0.82 3.55 -13.29
C ASN A 45 -0.35 3.74 -11.83
N PRO A 46 0.78 4.45 -11.61
CA PRO A 46 1.38 4.58 -10.29
C PRO A 46 0.53 5.40 -9.30
N ARG A 47 -0.34 6.31 -9.78
CA ARG A 47 -1.28 7.05 -8.92
C ARG A 47 -2.35 6.16 -8.32
N LEU A 48 -3.04 5.38 -9.17
CA LEU A 48 -4.08 4.44 -8.73
C LEU A 48 -3.50 3.36 -7.82
N TRP A 49 -2.30 2.88 -8.15
CA TRP A 49 -1.57 1.93 -7.32
C TRP A 49 -1.19 2.52 -5.95
N GLY A 50 -0.64 3.74 -5.91
CA GLY A 50 -0.32 4.44 -4.67
C GLY A 50 -1.55 4.71 -3.80
N LEU A 51 -2.68 5.04 -4.42
CA LEU A 51 -3.96 5.24 -3.72
C LEU A 51 -4.47 3.94 -3.10
N GLY A 52 -4.34 2.80 -3.79
CA GLY A 52 -4.69 1.50 -3.24
C GLY A 52 -3.84 1.10 -2.02
N LEU A 53 -2.54 1.45 -2.02
CA LEU A 53 -1.67 1.25 -0.86
C LEU A 53 -2.07 2.13 0.33
N LEU A 54 -2.40 3.40 0.07
CA LEU A 54 -2.86 4.32 1.12
C LEU A 54 -4.17 3.84 1.76
N LEU A 55 -5.09 3.30 0.96
CA LEU A 55 -6.34 2.71 1.48
C LEU A 55 -6.09 1.45 2.32
N GLN A 56 -5.12 0.62 1.96
CA GLN A 56 -4.74 -0.54 2.78
C GLN A 56 -4.12 -0.11 4.12
N VAL A 57 -3.28 0.93 4.13
CA VAL A 57 -2.77 1.50 5.39
C VAL A 57 -3.90 2.10 6.22
N ALA A 58 -4.80 2.88 5.60
CA ALA A 58 -5.97 3.44 6.27
C ALA A 58 -6.90 2.35 6.83
N SER A 59 -7.04 1.22 6.13
CA SER A 59 -7.77 0.04 6.61
C SER A 59 -7.17 -0.53 7.88
N LEU A 60 -5.84 -0.63 7.98
CA LEU A 60 -5.17 -1.09 9.20
C LEU A 60 -5.38 -0.11 10.37
N LEU A 61 -5.37 1.20 10.12
CA LEU A 61 -5.62 2.22 11.16
C LEU A 61 -7.07 2.21 11.67
N THR A 62 -8.02 1.92 10.78
CA THR A 62 -9.46 1.98 11.09
C THR A 62 -10.08 0.61 11.33
N TYR A 63 -9.30 -0.47 11.21
CA TYR A 63 -9.76 -1.86 11.25
C TYR A 63 -10.92 -2.15 10.29
N SER A 64 -10.96 -1.46 9.15
CA SER A 64 -12.09 -1.50 8.22
C SER A 64 -11.83 -2.43 7.03
N TRP A 65 -12.61 -3.51 6.95
CA TRP A 65 -12.56 -4.48 5.85
C TRP A 65 -12.98 -3.88 4.50
N THR A 66 -13.86 -2.88 4.50
CA THR A 66 -14.30 -2.23 3.25
C THR A 66 -13.15 -1.44 2.62
N LEU A 67 -12.38 -0.71 3.44
CA LEU A 67 -11.18 0.00 2.98
C LEU A 67 -10.11 -0.97 2.50
N LEU A 68 -9.99 -2.15 3.11
CA LEU A 68 -9.06 -3.18 2.66
C LEU A 68 -9.44 -3.66 1.26
N ALA A 69 -10.71 -4.02 1.05
CA ALA A 69 -11.21 -4.50 -0.23
C ALA A 69 -11.06 -3.43 -1.33
N LEU A 70 -11.43 -2.18 -1.03
CA LEU A 70 -11.22 -1.04 -1.94
C LEU A 70 -9.74 -0.83 -2.25
N GLY A 71 -8.86 -0.87 -1.26
CA GLY A 71 -7.43 -0.71 -1.45
C GLY A 71 -6.81 -1.81 -2.31
N LEU A 72 -7.28 -3.05 -2.16
CA LEU A 72 -6.89 -4.19 -3.01
C LEU A 72 -7.37 -4.02 -4.45
N VAL A 73 -8.64 -3.64 -4.65
CA VAL A 73 -9.17 -3.36 -5.99
C VAL A 73 -8.39 -2.25 -6.66
N CYS A 74 -8.13 -1.13 -5.97
CA CYS A 74 -7.36 -0.02 -6.50
C CYS A 74 -5.91 -0.41 -6.86
N THR A 75 -5.25 -1.23 -6.04
CA THR A 75 -3.89 -1.71 -6.35
C THR A 75 -3.88 -2.61 -7.59
N VAL A 76 -4.81 -3.56 -7.71
CA VAL A 76 -4.96 -4.43 -8.89
C VAL A 76 -5.26 -3.59 -10.13
N CYS A 77 -6.19 -2.63 -10.03
CA CYS A 77 -6.50 -1.70 -11.11
C CYS A 77 -5.28 -0.87 -11.52
N GLY A 78 -4.41 -0.49 -10.58
CA GLY A 78 -3.13 0.19 -10.87
C GLY A 78 -2.16 -0.62 -11.73
N HIS A 79 -2.26 -1.96 -11.71
CA HIS A 79 -1.51 -2.85 -12.59
C HIS A 79 -2.16 -3.03 -13.97
N ALA A 80 -3.49 -3.12 -14.02
CA ALA A 80 -4.23 -3.40 -15.25
C ALA A 80 -4.45 -2.16 -16.13
N LEU A 81 -4.83 -1.04 -15.52
CA LEU A 81 -5.28 0.16 -16.22
C LEU A 81 -4.09 0.96 -16.74
N LYS A 82 -4.15 1.31 -18.03
CA LYS A 82 -3.24 2.30 -18.62
C LYS A 82 -3.53 3.67 -17.97
N PRO A 83 -2.51 4.49 -17.70
CA PRO A 83 -2.73 5.83 -17.19
C PRO A 83 -3.58 6.61 -18.19
N THR A 84 -4.70 7.15 -17.72
CA THR A 84 -5.50 8.13 -18.47
C THR A 84 -4.74 9.45 -18.41
N GLY A 85 -3.96 9.69 -19.46
CA GLY A 85 -3.14 10.87 -19.69
C GLY A 85 -2.67 10.89 -21.12
#